data_AF-A0A6S5D821-F1
#
_entry.id   AF-A0A6S5D821-F1
#
_cell.length_a   1.000
_cell.length_b   1.000
_cell.length_c   1.000
_cell.angle_alpha   90.00
_cell.angle_beta   90.00
_cell.angle_gamma   90.00
#
_symmetry.space_group_name_H-M   'P 1'
#
loop_
_entity.id
_entity.type
_entity.pdbx_description
1 polymer ?
#
loop_
_entity_poly.entity_id
_entity_poly.type
_entity_poly.pdbx_seq_one_letter_code
_entity_poly.pdbx_strand_id
1 'polypeptide(L)' 'MTVQVTERDESKMSHESQAHGLRIWDVHQQGELVGMFHSEHEAQQYRSELECLENQHSPQ' A
#
# COMPACT_ATOMS: atom_id res chain seq x y z
N MET A 1 14.04 -3.40 3.26
CA MET A 1 13.38 -2.59 4.29
C MET A 1 12.04 -3.25 4.64
N THR A 2 11.24 -2.74 5.60
CA THR A 2 9.87 -3.28 5.86
C THR A 2 8.85 -2.51 5.04
N VAL A 3 8.13 -3.21 4.17
CA VAL A 3 7.01 -2.67 3.38
C VAL A 3 5.70 -3.15 4.01
N GLN A 4 4.78 -2.23 4.27
CA GLN A 4 3.47 -2.50 4.87
C GLN A 4 2.37 -2.13 3.88
N VAL A 5 1.43 -3.06 3.70
CA VAL A 5 0.23 -2.83 2.90
C VAL A 5 -0.92 -2.60 3.88
N THR A 6 -1.60 -1.46 3.76
CA THR A 6 -2.70 -1.05 4.64
C THR A 6 -3.92 -0.70 3.82
N GLU A 7 -5.08 -1.24 4.17
CA GLU A 7 -6.35 -0.79 3.61
C GLU A 7 -6.61 0.64 4.07
N ARG A 8 -6.81 1.56 3.13
CA ARG A 8 -7.24 2.93 3.38
C ARG A 8 -8.72 2.88 3.71
N ASP A 9 -9.01 2.69 5.00
CA ASP A 9 -10.36 2.76 5.54
C ASP A 9 -10.83 4.22 5.56
N GLU A 10 -11.53 4.65 4.50
CA GLU A 10 -12.20 5.95 4.46
C GLU A 10 -13.35 6.04 5.48
N SER A 11 -13.73 4.93 6.11
CA SER A 11 -14.83 4.83 7.07
C SER A 11 -14.62 5.59 8.38
N LYS A 12 -13.39 6.07 8.69
CA LYS A 12 -13.11 6.84 9.91
C LYS A 12 -13.28 8.35 9.78
N MET A 13 -13.45 8.90 8.57
CA MET A 13 -13.64 10.33 8.34
C MET A 13 -15.08 10.64 7.90
N SER A 14 -15.95 10.80 8.90
CA SER A 14 -17.23 11.52 8.84
C SER A 14 -18.39 10.87 8.09
N HIS A 15 -19.57 10.98 8.71
CA HIS A 15 -20.90 10.51 8.31
C HIS A 15 -21.43 11.03 6.95
N GLU A 16 -20.59 11.65 6.13
CA GLU A 16 -20.95 12.27 4.84
C GLU A 16 -20.16 11.70 3.65
N SER A 17 -19.15 10.86 3.88
CA SER A 17 -18.30 10.25 2.84
C SER A 17 -18.81 8.85 2.46
N GLN A 18 -20.10 8.70 2.23
CA GLN A 18 -20.72 7.45 1.76
C GLN A 18 -20.54 7.27 0.23
N ALA A 19 -19.46 7.80 -0.34
CA ALA A 19 -19.27 7.88 -1.76
C ALA A 19 -18.34 6.76 -2.22
N HIS A 20 -18.95 5.71 -2.78
CA HIS A 20 -18.31 4.61 -3.50
C HIS A 20 -17.39 3.71 -2.64
N GLY A 21 -17.85 2.49 -2.32
CA GLY A 21 -17.07 1.46 -1.61
C GLY A 21 -15.86 0.91 -2.38
N LEU A 22 -14.98 1.80 -2.83
CA LEU A 22 -13.70 1.51 -3.45
C LEU A 22 -12.69 1.32 -2.32
N ARG A 23 -12.26 0.06 -2.12
CA ARG A 23 -11.22 -0.26 -1.14
C ARG A 23 -9.88 0.10 -1.74
N ILE A 24 -9.30 1.21 -1.28
CA ILE A 24 -7.97 1.62 -1.68
C ILE A 24 -6.95 0.96 -0.74
N TRP A 25 -5.84 0.51 -1.29
CA TRP A 25 -4.75 -0.15 -0.58
C TRP A 25 -3.49 0.68 -0.72
N ASP A 26 -3.02 1.18 0.41
CA ASP A 26 -1.81 1.97 0.51
C ASP A 26 -0.62 1.08 0.81
N VAL A 27 0.46 1.28 0.05
CA VAL A 27 1.74 0.62 0.29
C VAL A 27 2.67 1.64 0.92
N HIS A 28 3.04 1.39 2.16
CA HIS A 28 3.98 2.19 2.93
C HIS A 28 5.33 1.48 3.03
N GLN A 29 6.41 2.13 2.62
CA GLN A 29 7.77 1.64 2.81
C GLN A 29 8.44 2.51 3.88
N GLN A 30 8.87 1.91 4.99
CA GLN A 30 9.49 2.65 6.11
C GLN A 30 8.64 3.81 6.65
N GLY A 31 7.31 3.72 6.52
CA GLY A 31 6.37 4.76 6.93
C GLY A 31 6.08 5.83 5.86
N GLU A 32 6.69 5.74 4.68
CA GLU A 32 6.42 6.63 3.55
C GLU A 32 5.48 5.94 2.55
N LEU A 33 4.42 6.65 2.12
CA LEU A 33 3.49 6.14 1.10
C LEU A 33 4.21 6.09 -0.25
N VAL A 34 4.43 4.89 -0.78
CA VAL A 34 5.13 4.65 -2.05
C VAL A 34 4.19 4.20 -3.17
N GLY A 35 2.98 3.74 -2.85
CA GLY A 35 1.99 3.33 -3.84
C GLY A 35 0.57 3.28 -3.29
N MET A 36 -0.42 3.45 -4.19
CA MET A 36 -1.85 3.34 -3.90
C MET A 36 -2.50 2.45 -4.96
N PHE A 37 -3.27 1.47 -4.53
CA PHE A 37 -3.88 0.47 -5.41
C PHE A 37 -5.36 0.31 -5.11
N HIS A 38 -6.15 -0.16 -6.08
CA HIS A 38 -7.58 -0.42 -5.89
C HIS A 38 -7.87 -1.87 -5.48
N SER A 39 -6.83 -2.70 -5.40
CA SER A 39 -6.91 -4.13 -5.12
C SER A 39 -5.80 -4.55 -4.16
N GLU A 40 -6.12 -5.39 -3.17
CA GLU A 40 -5.14 -5.96 -2.24
C GLU A 40 -4.04 -6.72 -2.99
N HIS A 41 -4.44 -7.47 -4.02
CA HIS A 41 -3.53 -8.28 -4.82
C HIS A 41 -2.46 -7.42 -5.50
N GLU A 42 -2.83 -6.29 -6.10
CA GLU A 42 -1.87 -5.37 -6.74
C GLU A 42 -0.92 -4.77 -5.71
N ALA A 43 -1.43 -4.35 -4.54
CA ALA A 43 -0.60 -3.82 -3.46
C ALA A 43 0.40 -4.86 -2.91
N GLN A 44 -0.03 -6.12 -2.76
CA GLN A 44 0.85 -7.21 -2.31
C GLN A 44 1.91 -7.57 -3.37
N GLN A 45 1.55 -7.57 -4.66
CA GLN A 45 2.50 -7.75 -5.75
C GLN A 45 3.56 -6.65 -5.72
N TYR A 46 3.14 -5.39 -5.64
CA TYR A 46 4.05 -4.26 -5.58
C TYR A 46 4.97 -4.30 -4.35
N ARG A 47 4.43 -4.70 -3.19
CA ARG A 47 5.25 -4.97 -2.00
C ARG A 47 6.33 -6.01 -2.28
N SER A 48 5.98 -7.15 -2.89
CA SER A 48 6.95 -8.20 -3.20
C SER A 48 8.00 -7.74 -4.21
N GLU A 49 7.62 -6.91 -5.18
CA GLU A 49 8.55 -6.31 -6.14
C GLU A 49 9.53 -5.37 -5.45
N LEU A 50 9.06 -4.51 -4.54
CA LEU A 50 9.91 -3.62 -3.74
C LEU A 50 10.90 -4.43 -2.89
N GLU A 51 10.43 -5.46 -2.19
CA GLU A 51 11.29 -6.34 -1.39
C GLU A 51 12.37 -7.03 -2.25
N CYS A 52 12.01 -7.49 -3.45
CA CYS A 52 12.95 -8.09 -4.39
C CYS A 52 13.97 -7.07 -4.92
N LEU A 53 13.49 -5.90 -5.35
CA LEU A 53 14.32 -4.85 -5.92
C LEU A 53 15.34 -4.34 -4.91
N GLU A 54 14.94 -4.17 -3.65
CA GLU A 54 15.84 -3.85 -2.55
C GLU A 54 16.93 -4.92 -2.35
N ASN A 55 16.55 -6.21 -2.39
CA ASN A 55 17.51 -7.29 -2.26
C ASN A 55 18.51 -7.33 -3.45
N GLN A 56 18.10 -6.86 -4.63
CA GLN A 56 18.99 -6.71 -5.79
C GLN A 56 19.84 -5.43 -5.73
N HIS A 57 19.31 -4.34 -5.18
CA HIS A 57 19.97 -3.04 -5.03
C HIS A 57 20.76 -2.89 -3.73
N SER A 58 20.93 -3.97 -2.98
CA SER A 58 21.90 -4.07 -1.89
C SER A 58 23.21 -4.65 -2.45
N PRO A 59 24.09 -3.87 -3.10
CA PRO A 59 25.44 -4.35 -3.34
C PRO A 59 26.09 -4.54 -1.98
N GLN A 60 26.47 -5.79 -1.70
CA GLN A 60 27.37 -6.11 -0.59
C GLN A 60 28.70 -5.35 -0.71
#